data_AF-A0A6V7MB78-F1
#
_entry.id   AF-A0A6V7MB78-F1
#
_cell.length_a   1.000
_cell.length_b   1.000
_cell.length_c   1.000
_cell.angle_alpha   90.00
_cell.angle_beta   90.00
_cell.angle_gamma   90.00
#
_symmetry.space_group_name_H-M   'P 1'
#
loop_
_entity.id
_entity.type
_entity.pdbx_description
1 polymer ?
#
loop_
_entity_poly.entity_id
_entity_poly.type
_entity_poly.pdbx_seq_one_letter_code
_entity_poly.pdbx_strand_id
1 'polypeptide(L)'
;QRTRPKVQLSDSVIDERTILMKEWTRYKQREHLSDIQMIDTVVLSQQKALDELRAESEELYQEAIQVDLSFIPIKVQGPVNTPPIKNYDSPDGEYVDITKRYEGEDESLFKD
;
A
#
# COMPACT_ATOMS: atom_id res chain seq x y z
N GLN A 1 28.79 3.22 24.42
CA GLN A 1 27.62 2.60 23.76
C GLN A 1 26.37 2.96 24.55
N ARG A 2 25.30 3.44 23.89
CA ARG A 2 23.98 3.63 24.52
C ARG A 2 23.11 2.41 24.21
N THR A 3 23.31 1.31 24.94
CA THR A 3 22.52 0.08 24.76
C THR A 3 21.64 -0.17 25.98
N ARG A 4 20.38 -0.55 25.73
CA ARG A 4 19.48 -1.00 26.79
C ARG A 4 19.82 -2.47 27.14
N PRO A 5 19.83 -2.87 28.43
CA PRO A 5 19.98 -4.26 28.80
C PRO A 5 18.80 -5.11 28.31
N LYS A 6 19.04 -6.40 28.05
CA LYS A 6 17.98 -7.34 27.63
C LYS A 6 16.97 -7.54 28.76
N VAL A 7 15.69 -7.43 28.43
CA VAL A 7 14.59 -7.70 29.37
C VAL A 7 14.39 -9.22 29.47
N GLN A 8 14.43 -9.74 30.68
CA GLN A 8 14.04 -11.12 30.97
C GLN A 8 12.51 -11.18 31.14
N LEU A 9 11.86 -12.09 30.43
CA LEU A 9 10.41 -12.29 30.51
C LEU A 9 10.12 -13.46 31.45
N SER A 10 9.07 -13.36 32.24
CA SER A 10 8.53 -14.50 32.98
C SER A 10 7.82 -15.47 32.04
N ASP A 11 7.79 -16.75 32.40
CA ASP A 11 7.16 -17.79 31.58
C ASP A 11 5.69 -17.49 31.23
N SER A 12 4.91 -16.96 32.18
CA SER A 12 3.51 -16.51 31.94
C SER A 12 3.38 -15.55 30.75
N VAL A 13 4.31 -14.60 30.63
CA VAL A 13 4.30 -13.59 29.57
C VAL A 13 4.69 -14.21 28.22
N ILE A 14 5.56 -15.22 28.24
CA ILE A 14 5.94 -15.97 27.03
C ILE A 14 4.75 -16.78 26.54
N ASP A 15 4.02 -17.44 27.44
CA ASP A 15 2.83 -18.23 27.11
C ASP A 15 1.70 -17.35 26.56
N GLU A 16 1.40 -16.23 27.21
CA GLU A 16 0.42 -15.24 26.73
C GLU A 16 0.76 -14.74 25.32
N ARG A 17 2.02 -14.38 25.07
CA ARG A 17 2.48 -13.96 23.74
C ARG A 17 2.35 -15.08 22.71
N THR A 18 2.62 -16.32 23.10
CA THR A 18 2.52 -17.49 22.22
C THR A 18 1.08 -17.73 21.81
N ILE A 19 0.12 -17.62 22.74
CA ILE A 19 -1.31 -17.73 22.45
C ILE A 19 -1.75 -16.60 21.51
N LEU A 20 -1.39 -15.36 21.84
CA LEU A 20 -1.70 -14.19 21.01
C LEU A 20 -1.16 -14.35 19.58
N MET A 21 0.07 -14.83 19.41
CA MET A 21 0.67 -15.03 18.09
C MET A 21 -0.06 -16.10 17.28
N LYS A 22 -0.53 -17.18 17.92
CA LYS A 22 -1.34 -18.21 17.26
C LYS A 22 -2.68 -17.64 16.77
N GLU A 23 -3.33 -16.82 17.59
CA GLU A 23 -4.58 -16.15 17.22
C GLU A 23 -4.38 -15.15 16.09
N TRP A 24 -3.33 -14.33 16.17
CA TRP A 24 -2.96 -13.38 15.12
C TRP A 24 -2.69 -14.09 13.79
N THR A 25 -1.98 -15.22 13.82
CA THR A 25 -1.69 -16.01 12.62
C THR A 25 -2.97 -16.52 11.97
N ARG A 26 -3.91 -17.07 12.76
CA ARG A 26 -5.22 -17.51 12.26
C ARG A 26 -6.04 -16.35 11.69
N TYR A 27 -5.99 -15.19 12.33
CA TYR A 27 -6.66 -13.98 11.85
C TYR A 27 -6.12 -13.55 10.49
N LYS A 28 -4.79 -13.35 10.37
CA LYS A 28 -4.15 -12.94 9.11
C LYS A 28 -4.34 -13.96 8.00
N GLN A 29 -4.39 -15.26 8.32
CA GLN A 29 -4.70 -16.29 7.32
C GLN A 29 -6.12 -16.13 6.77
N ARG A 30 -7.13 -15.86 7.62
CA ARG A 30 -8.51 -15.65 7.16
C ARG A 30 -8.65 -14.40 6.30
N GLU A 31 -8.02 -13.30 6.73
CA GLU A 31 -7.99 -12.05 5.96
C GLU A 31 -7.38 -12.27 4.58
N HIS A 32 -6.21 -12.92 4.52
CA HIS A 32 -5.54 -13.23 3.25
C HIS A 32 -6.38 -14.11 2.32
N LEU A 33 -7.03 -15.14 2.85
CA LEU A 33 -7.92 -15.99 2.05
C LEU A 33 -9.12 -15.21 1.51
N SER A 34 -9.68 -14.29 2.31
CA SER A 34 -10.77 -13.41 1.88
C SER A 34 -10.31 -12.46 0.76
N ASP A 35 -9.12 -11.88 0.88
CA ASP A 35 -8.56 -10.98 -0.12
C ASP A 35 -8.32 -11.70 -1.45
N ILE A 36 -7.75 -12.91 -1.40
CA ILE A 36 -7.54 -13.74 -2.60
C ILE A 36 -8.88 -14.08 -3.25
N GLN A 37 -9.86 -14.53 -2.47
CA GLN A 37 -11.20 -14.86 -3.00
C GLN A 37 -11.86 -13.64 -3.67
N MET A 38 -11.68 -12.45 -3.11
CA MET A 38 -12.19 -11.21 -3.69
C MET A 38 -11.50 -10.90 -5.02
N ILE A 39 -10.17 -10.99 -5.09
CA ILE A 39 -9.40 -10.78 -6.31
C ILE A 39 -9.83 -11.79 -7.39
N ASP A 40 -9.92 -13.08 -7.04
CA ASP A 40 -10.36 -14.13 -7.96
C ASP A 40 -11.76 -13.83 -8.51
N THR A 41 -12.68 -13.39 -7.65
CA THR A 41 -14.04 -13.03 -8.06
C THR A 41 -14.03 -11.85 -9.04
N VAL A 42 -13.23 -10.83 -8.79
CA VAL A 42 -13.11 -9.66 -9.68
C VAL A 42 -12.53 -10.07 -11.03
N VAL A 43 -11.46 -10.86 -11.04
CA VAL A 43 -10.81 -11.33 -12.28
C VAL A 43 -11.76 -12.22 -13.11
N LEU A 44 -12.45 -13.17 -12.47
CA LEU A 44 -13.43 -14.02 -13.16
C LEU A 44 -14.60 -13.22 -13.73
N SER A 45 -15.07 -12.22 -12.98
CA SER A 45 -16.15 -11.33 -13.44
C SER A 45 -15.70 -10.47 -14.62
N GLN A 46 -14.47 -9.96 -14.59
CA GLN A 46 -13.88 -9.21 -15.70
C GLN A 46 -13.76 -10.08 -16.95
N GLN A 47 -13.24 -11.30 -16.83
CA GLN A 47 -13.10 -12.22 -17.96
C GLN A 47 -14.45 -12.55 -18.58
N LYS A 48 -15.44 -12.90 -17.75
CA LYS A 48 -16.79 -13.18 -18.23
C LYS A 48 -17.39 -11.98 -18.96
N ALA A 49 -17.23 -10.77 -18.42
CA ALA A 49 -17.72 -9.56 -19.06
C ALA A 49 -17.05 -9.31 -20.43
N LEU A 50 -15.76 -9.60 -20.57
CA LEU A 50 -15.04 -9.49 -21.84
C LEU A 50 -15.48 -10.55 -22.86
N ASP A 51 -15.73 -11.78 -22.42
CA ASP A 51 -16.22 -12.86 -23.29
C ASP A 51 -17.61 -12.53 -23.88
N GLU A 52 -18.53 -12.04 -23.03
CA GLU A 52 -19.86 -11.57 -23.47
C GLU A 52 -19.74 -10.34 -24.38
N LEU A 53 -18.87 -9.37 -24.04
CA LEU A 53 -18.65 -8.19 -24.87
C LEU A 53 -18.16 -8.57 -26.26
N ARG A 54 -17.27 -9.55 -26.37
CA ARG A 54 -16.76 -10.05 -27.64
C ARG A 54 -17.85 -10.73 -28.48
N ALA A 55 -18.73 -11.48 -27.83
CA ALA A 55 -19.86 -12.13 -28.50
C ALA A 55 -20.83 -11.10 -29.11
N GLU A 56 -21.03 -9.96 -28.44
CA GLU A 56 -21.89 -8.87 -28.89
C GLU A 56 -21.19 -7.93 -29.91
N SER A 57 -19.91 -7.61 -29.70
CA SER A 57 -19.13 -6.71 -30.56
C SER A 57 -17.63 -6.93 -30.43
N GLU A 58 -17.00 -7.44 -31.50
CA GLU A 58 -15.54 -7.59 -31.57
C GLU A 58 -14.83 -6.22 -31.55
N GLU A 59 -15.40 -5.18 -32.16
CA GLU A 59 -14.81 -3.82 -32.18
C GLU A 59 -14.65 -3.26 -30.77
N LEU A 60 -15.71 -3.34 -29.94
CA LEU A 60 -15.65 -2.86 -28.55
C LEU A 60 -14.70 -3.68 -27.68
N TYR A 61 -14.60 -4.99 -27.94
CA TYR A 61 -13.64 -5.84 -27.24
C TYR A 61 -12.19 -5.41 -27.52
N GLN A 62 -11.85 -5.11 -28.78
CA GLN A 62 -10.48 -4.70 -29.16
C GLN A 62 -10.08 -3.37 -28.52
N GLU A 63 -11.02 -2.44 -28.35
CA GLU A 63 -10.79 -1.17 -27.64
C GLU A 63 -10.63 -1.40 -26.13
N ALA A 64 -11.48 -2.25 -25.52
CA ALA A 64 -11.49 -2.48 -24.08
C ALA A 64 -10.22 -3.17 -23.53
N ILE A 65 -9.51 -3.95 -24.36
CA ILE A 65 -8.26 -4.63 -23.96
C ILE A 65 -7.01 -3.74 -24.08
N GLN A 66 -7.11 -2.56 -24.69
CA GLN A 66 -5.96 -1.67 -24.84
C GLN A 66 -5.50 -1.13 -23.48
N VAL A 67 -4.18 -1.00 -23.32
CA VAL A 67 -3.60 -0.39 -22.12
C VAL A 67 -3.74 1.13 -22.21
N ASP A 68 -4.47 1.72 -21.28
CA ASP A 68 -4.55 3.16 -21.16
C ASP A 68 -3.31 3.72 -20.45
N LEU A 69 -2.42 4.33 -21.23
CA LEU A 69 -1.19 4.95 -20.75
C LEU A 69 -1.43 6.22 -19.92
N SER A 70 -2.65 6.78 -19.93
CA SER A 70 -2.99 7.95 -19.11
C SER A 70 -2.99 7.67 -17.60
N PHE A 71 -3.05 6.40 -17.20
CA PHE A 71 -2.96 5.98 -15.81
C PHE A 71 -1.55 6.13 -15.20
N ILE A 72 -0.53 6.46 -15.99
CA ILE A 72 0.86 6.61 -15.54
C ILE A 72 1.28 8.09 -15.65
N PRO A 73 1.79 8.73 -14.57
CA PRO A 73 2.09 8.18 -13.25
C PRO A 73 0.88 8.20 -12.29
N ILE A 74 0.62 7.06 -11.65
CA ILE A 74 -0.40 6.98 -10.60
C ILE A 74 0.12 7.59 -9.28
N LYS A 75 -0.64 8.53 -8.71
CA LYS A 75 -0.37 9.11 -7.38
C LYS A 75 -1.54 8.80 -6.45
N VAL A 76 -1.29 7.99 -5.42
CA VAL A 76 -2.29 7.64 -4.39
C VAL A 76 -1.76 8.09 -3.03
N GLN A 77 -2.57 8.84 -2.30
CA GLN A 77 -2.28 9.18 -0.91
C GLN A 77 -2.99 8.19 0.01
N GLY A 78 -2.26 7.61 0.95
CA GLY A 78 -2.84 6.68 1.93
C GLY A 78 -3.81 7.39 2.89
N PRO A 79 -4.69 6.65 3.57
CA PRO A 79 -5.59 7.21 4.56
C PRO A 79 -4.80 7.83 5.71
N VAL A 80 -5.27 8.97 6.22
CA VAL A 80 -4.74 9.64 7.41
C VAL A 80 -5.47 9.16 8.67
N ASN A 81 -4.76 9.11 9.81
CA ASN A 81 -5.37 8.72 11.10
C ASN A 81 -6.54 9.63 11.51
N THR A 82 -6.44 10.91 11.18
CA THR A 82 -7.46 11.93 11.45
C THR A 82 -7.65 12.82 10.22
N PRO A 83 -8.89 13.10 9.79
CA PRO A 83 -9.14 14.02 8.69
C PRO A 83 -8.55 15.43 8.93
N PRO A 84 -8.22 16.19 7.87
CA PRO A 84 -7.68 17.53 8.00
C PRO A 84 -8.69 18.50 8.62
N ILE A 85 -8.19 19.39 9.49
CA ILE A 85 -8.98 20.48 10.06
C ILE A 85 -9.07 21.60 9.02
N LYS A 86 -10.29 22.03 8.71
CA LYS A 86 -10.53 23.12 7.76
C LYS A 86 -9.95 24.44 8.30
N ASN A 87 -9.20 25.15 7.46
CA ASN A 87 -8.57 26.45 7.78
C ASN A 87 -7.61 26.41 8.98
N TYR A 88 -6.98 25.26 9.24
CA TYR A 88 -5.91 25.21 10.23
C TYR A 88 -4.68 25.93 9.70
N ASP A 89 -4.31 27.01 10.37
CA ASP A 89 -3.07 27.72 10.12
C ASP A 89 -1.95 27.04 10.92
N SER A 90 -1.11 26.26 10.22
CA SER A 90 0.01 25.59 10.86
C SER A 90 1.02 26.64 11.34
N PRO A 91 1.59 26.50 12.54
CA PRO A 91 2.67 27.39 12.96
C PRO A 91 3.79 27.36 11.92
N ASP A 92 4.28 28.55 11.58
CA ASP A 92 5.29 28.76 10.55
C ASP A 92 6.65 28.18 10.98
N GLY A 93 7.39 27.68 10.01
CA GLY A 93 8.71 27.09 10.19
C GLY A 93 9.38 26.83 8.85
N GLU A 94 10.68 27.13 8.77
CA GLU A 94 11.46 26.91 7.55
C GLU A 94 11.84 25.43 7.41
N TYR A 95 11.54 24.85 6.23
CA TYR A 95 12.08 23.55 5.85
C TYR A 95 13.49 23.74 5.28
N VAL A 96 14.50 23.25 6.00
CA VAL A 96 15.89 23.21 5.51
C VAL A 96 16.20 21.79 5.07
N ASP A 97 16.41 21.60 3.77
CA ASP A 97 16.90 20.33 3.24
C ASP A 97 18.37 20.13 3.66
N ILE A 98 18.61 19.13 4.50
CA ILE A 98 19.93 18.74 4.99
C ILE A 98 20.45 17.47 4.31
N THR A 99 19.86 17.08 3.18
CA THR A 99 20.30 15.93 2.40
C THR A 99 21.75 16.12 1.97
N LYS A 100 22.62 15.19 2.37
CA LYS A 100 24.05 15.24 2.06
C LYS A 100 24.24 15.03 0.55
N ARG A 101 24.91 15.97 -0.09
CA ARG A 101 25.38 15.82 -1.47
C ARG A 101 26.78 15.21 -1.49
N TYR A 102 27.02 14.26 -2.39
CA TYR A 102 28.34 13.65 -2.59
C TYR A 102 28.96 14.12 -3.90
N GLU A 103 30.29 14.18 -3.95
CA GLU A 103 31.01 14.55 -5.17
C GLU A 103 30.70 13.57 -6.30
N GLY A 104 30.20 14.09 -7.43
CA GLY A 104 29.81 13.30 -8.61
C GLY A 104 28.30 13.12 -8.81
N GLU A 105 27.45 13.64 -7.92
CA GLU A 105 26.00 13.67 -8.13
C GLU A 105 25.60 14.81 -9.08
N ASP A 106 24.86 14.48 -10.15
CA ASP A 106 24.41 15.43 -11.17
C ASP A 106 23.27 16.31 -10.62
N GLU A 107 23.50 17.63 -10.52
CA GLU A 107 22.55 18.59 -9.95
C GLU A 107 21.26 18.76 -10.79
N SER A 108 21.23 18.19 -11.99
CA SER A 108 20.08 18.24 -12.90
C SER A 108 18.94 17.29 -12.52
N LEU A 109 19.16 16.32 -11.62
CA LEU A 109 18.17 15.31 -11.22
C LEU A 109 17.26 15.73 -10.06
N PHE A 110 17.51 16.88 -9.43
CA PHE A 110 16.82 17.34 -8.22
C PHE A 110 16.05 18.65 -8.41
N LYS A 111 15.79 19.04 -9.66
CA LYS A 111 14.90 20.16 -9.99
C LYS A 111 13.58 19.60 -10.49
N ASP A 112 12.63 19.48 -9.58
CA ASP A 112 11.18 19.47 -9.87
C ASP A 112 10.59 20.84 -9.50
#